data_AF-A0AAW2Z593-F1
#
_entry.id   AF-A0AAW2Z593-F1
#
_cell.length_a   1.000
_cell.length_b   1.000
_cell.length_c   1.000
_cell.angle_alpha   90.00
_cell.angle_beta   90.00
_cell.angle_gamma   90.00
#
_symmetry.space_group_name_H-M   'P 1'
#
loop_
_entity.id
_entity.type
_entity.pdbx_description
1 polymer ?
#
loop_
_entity_poly.entity_id
_entity_poly.type
_entity_poly.pdbx_seq_one_letter_code
_entity_poly.pdbx_strand_id
1 'polypeptide(L)'
;MIQDKLSKSSENLNPIYFTMTIKEKSLYLEGVLHYSDDLLMLEVDPFTKESQSLQSSFHNLSKQAISRLQSIPYDSDFMTLTETAAEEVQKITGFGRVMIYQFDSDGHGEVVAEVKDAHLDPYKGLRYP
;
A
#
# COMPACT_ATOMS: atom_id res chain seq x y z
N MET A 1 12.95 -27.70 -1.96
CA MET A 1 11.69 -28.34 -2.41
C MET A 1 10.57 -28.32 -1.35
N ILE A 2 10.86 -28.43 -0.05
CA ILE A 2 9.84 -28.25 1.02
C ILE A 2 9.63 -26.76 1.37
N GLN A 3 10.71 -25.98 1.48
CA GLN A 3 10.65 -24.53 1.73
C GLN A 3 9.83 -23.77 0.68
N ASP A 4 10.02 -24.12 -0.60
CA ASP A 4 9.32 -23.52 -1.74
C ASP A 4 7.80 -23.78 -1.76
N LYS A 5 7.35 -24.89 -1.13
CA LYS A 5 5.92 -25.19 -0.99
C LYS A 5 5.31 -24.46 0.19
N LEU A 6 6.09 -24.22 1.25
CA LEU A 6 5.63 -23.51 2.44
C LEU A 6 5.64 -22.00 2.25
N SER A 7 6.62 -21.43 1.54
CA SER A 7 6.67 -20.00 1.21
C SER A 7 5.49 -19.55 0.33
N LYS A 8 5.17 -20.33 -0.72
CA LYS A 8 3.96 -20.12 -1.53
C LYS A 8 2.66 -20.40 -0.76
N SER A 9 2.71 -21.25 0.27
CA SER A 9 1.53 -21.49 1.11
C SER A 9 1.30 -20.35 2.11
N SER A 10 2.36 -19.71 2.63
CA SER A 10 2.25 -18.58 3.55
C SER A 10 1.71 -17.33 2.86
N GLU A 11 2.07 -17.06 1.60
CA GLU A 11 1.51 -15.94 0.84
C GLU A 11 -0.01 -16.05 0.66
N ASN A 12 -0.54 -17.26 0.46
CA ASN A 12 -1.98 -17.50 0.31
C ASN A 12 -2.74 -17.50 1.64
N LEU A 13 -2.03 -17.56 2.77
CA LEU A 13 -2.64 -17.51 4.10
C LEU A 13 -2.74 -16.08 4.64
N ASN A 14 -2.02 -15.13 4.05
CA ASN A 14 -1.99 -13.76 4.54
C ASN A 14 -3.16 -12.90 4.02
N PRO A 15 -3.66 -11.98 4.85
CA PRO A 15 -3.40 -11.88 6.29
C PRO A 15 -4.13 -12.98 7.09
N ILE A 16 -3.53 -13.42 8.21
CA ILE A 16 -4.17 -14.33 9.17
C ILE A 16 -4.79 -13.54 10.33
N TYR A 17 -5.98 -13.95 10.79
CA TYR A 17 -6.64 -13.35 11.96
C TYR A 17 -6.70 -14.34 13.11
N PHE A 18 -6.31 -13.90 14.31
CA PHE A 18 -6.33 -14.75 15.49
C PHE A 18 -6.48 -13.93 16.78
N THR A 19 -6.81 -14.63 17.86
CA THR A 19 -6.94 -14.03 19.19
C THR A 19 -5.80 -14.51 20.08
N MET A 20 -5.18 -13.59 20.84
CA MET A 20 -4.17 -13.91 21.84
C MET A 20 -4.63 -13.42 23.22
N THR A 21 -4.54 -14.28 24.23
CA THR A 21 -4.87 -13.94 25.61
C THR A 21 -3.60 -13.72 26.42
N ILE A 22 -3.40 -12.51 26.95
CA ILE A 22 -2.26 -12.15 27.80
C ILE A 22 -2.79 -11.55 29.10
N LYS A 23 -2.45 -12.13 30.26
CA LYS A 23 -2.86 -11.65 31.59
C LYS A 23 -4.36 -11.29 31.66
N GLU A 24 -5.20 -12.24 31.25
CA GLU A 24 -6.68 -12.14 31.23
C GLU A 24 -7.28 -11.14 30.22
N LYS A 25 -6.46 -10.49 29.38
CA LYS A 25 -6.94 -9.65 28.27
C LYS A 25 -6.83 -10.39 26.94
N SER A 26 -7.92 -10.43 26.20
CA SER A 26 -7.95 -10.95 24.83
C SER A 26 -7.70 -9.83 23.82
N LEU A 27 -6.70 -10.01 22.97
CA LEU A 27 -6.38 -9.14 21.83
C LEU A 27 -6.75 -9.85 20.54
N TYR A 28 -7.45 -9.15 19.65
CA TYR A 28 -7.65 -9.58 18.27
C TYR A 28 -6.49 -9.04 17.45
N LEU A 29 -5.87 -9.90 16.66
CA LEU A 29 -4.65 -9.58 15.92
C LEU A 29 -4.81 -9.97 14.46
N GLU A 30 -4.27 -9.14 13.59
CA GLU A 30 -3.97 -9.45 12.20
C GLU A 30 -2.48 -9.80 12.13
N GLY A 31 -2.14 -10.85 11.39
CA GLY A 31 -0.77 -11.31 11.26
C GLY A 31 -0.37 -11.52 9.81
N VAL A 32 0.91 -11.24 9.52
CA VAL A 32 1.54 -11.51 8.24
C VAL A 32 2.69 -12.48 8.46
N LEU A 33 2.58 -13.66 7.83
CA LEU A 33 3.59 -14.70 7.84
C LEU A 33 4.50 -14.57 6.61
N HIS A 34 5.80 -14.50 6.82
CA HIS A 34 6.77 -14.59 5.73
C HIS A 34 8.03 -15.33 6.18
N TYR A 35 8.77 -15.90 5.24
CA TYR A 35 10.08 -16.48 5.52
C TYR A 35 11.16 -15.41 5.29
N SER A 36 12.13 -15.37 6.21
CA SER A 36 13.38 -14.62 6.05
C SER A 36 14.52 -15.59 6.31
N ASP A 37 15.31 -15.88 5.27
CA ASP A 37 16.21 -17.04 5.20
C ASP A 37 15.48 -18.34 5.60
N ASP A 38 15.95 -19.02 6.65
CA ASP A 38 15.38 -20.26 7.17
C ASP A 38 14.41 -20.03 8.35
N LEU A 39 14.08 -18.78 8.67
CA LEU A 39 13.22 -18.41 9.79
C LEU A 39 11.81 -18.04 9.31
N LEU A 40 10.80 -18.61 9.96
CA LEU A 40 9.42 -18.17 9.80
C LEU A 40 9.17 -16.95 10.70
N MET A 41 8.91 -15.80 10.08
CA MET A 41 8.57 -14.55 10.76
C MET A 41 7.06 -14.35 10.77
N LEU A 42 6.54 -13.93 11.92
CA LEU A 42 5.16 -13.51 12.11
C LEU A 42 5.19 -12.06 12.61
N GLU A 43 4.72 -11.16 11.76
CA GLU A 43 4.44 -9.77 12.13
C GLU A 43 2.99 -9.68 12.58
N VAL A 44 2.70 -8.92 13.64
CA VAL A 44 1.36 -8.85 14.26
C VAL A 44 0.97 -7.41 14.53
N ASP A 45 -0.23 -7.04 14.11
CA ASP A 45 -0.86 -5.76 14.39
C ASP A 45 -2.20 -5.94 15.10
N PRO A 46 -2.58 -5.06 16.04
CA PRO A 46 -3.90 -5.08 16.65
C PRO A 46 -5.00 -4.89 15.61
N PHE A 47 -6.02 -5.74 15.67
CA PHE A 47 -7.17 -5.68 14.78
C PHE A 47 -8.43 -5.27 15.56
N THR A 48 -9.18 -4.29 15.06
CA THR A 48 -10.48 -3.90 15.63
C THR A 48 -11.62 -4.24 14.66
N LYS A 49 -12.86 -4.28 15.14
CA LYS A 49 -14.03 -4.46 14.24
C LYS A 49 -14.17 -3.32 13.23
N GLU A 50 -13.68 -2.13 13.56
CA GLU A 50 -13.63 -1.00 12.63
C GLU A 50 -12.69 -1.32 11.45
N SER A 51 -11.57 -2.01 11.69
CA SER A 51 -10.66 -2.50 10.64
C SER A 51 -11.38 -3.35 9.58
N GLN A 52 -12.38 -4.16 9.96
CA GLN A 52 -13.15 -4.97 8.99
C GLN A 52 -14.01 -4.10 8.04
N SER A 53 -14.65 -3.06 8.57
CA SER A 53 -15.43 -2.12 7.74
C SER A 53 -14.52 -1.31 6.80
N LEU A 54 -13.34 -0.92 7.29
CA LEU A 54 -12.30 -0.24 6.50
C LEU A 54 -11.80 -1.12 5.36
N GLN A 55 -11.62 -2.43 5.56
CA GLN A 55 -11.19 -3.34 4.49
C GLN A 55 -12.18 -3.41 3.31
N SER A 56 -13.47 -3.50 3.60
CA SER A 56 -14.49 -3.50 2.53
C SER A 56 -14.52 -2.19 1.75
N SER A 57 -14.35 -1.06 2.44
CA SER A 57 -14.26 0.27 1.85
C SER A 57 -13.00 0.40 1.00
N PHE A 58 -11.85 -0.03 1.52
CA PHE A 58 -10.56 -0.06 0.83
C PHE A 58 -10.64 -0.88 -0.46
N HIS A 59 -11.23 -2.08 -0.42
CA HIS A 59 -11.38 -2.91 -1.61
C HIS A 59 -12.24 -2.25 -2.69
N ASN A 60 -13.33 -1.57 -2.31
CA ASN A 60 -14.15 -0.82 -3.25
C ASN A 60 -13.41 0.38 -3.85
N LEU A 61 -12.70 1.16 -3.03
CA LEU A 61 -11.88 2.28 -3.49
C LEU A 61 -10.75 1.82 -4.41
N SER A 62 -10.10 0.70 -4.10
CA SER A 62 -9.05 0.10 -4.92
C SER A 62 -9.57 -0.31 -6.30
N LYS A 63 -10.76 -0.93 -6.37
CA LYS A 63 -11.41 -1.25 -7.64
C LYS A 63 -11.74 -0.01 -8.46
N GLN A 64 -12.23 1.05 -7.81
CA GLN A 64 -12.51 2.33 -8.47
C GLN A 64 -11.23 2.97 -9.01
N ALA A 65 -10.15 2.97 -8.22
CA ALA A 65 -8.84 3.47 -8.63
C ALA A 65 -8.30 2.74 -9.86
N ILE A 66 -8.32 1.40 -9.84
CA ILE A 66 -7.90 0.56 -10.98
C ILE A 66 -8.75 0.88 -12.21
N SER A 67 -10.08 0.92 -12.06
CA SER A 67 -10.98 1.23 -13.16
C SER A 67 -10.72 2.63 -13.74
N ARG A 68 -10.42 3.62 -12.89
CA ARG A 68 -10.12 4.99 -13.32
C ARG A 68 -8.82 5.01 -14.13
N LEU A 69 -7.76 4.36 -13.64
CA LEU A 69 -6.48 4.25 -14.35
C LEU A 69 -6.64 3.53 -15.70
N GLN A 70 -7.43 2.45 -15.74
CA GLN A 70 -7.70 1.70 -16.98
C GLN A 70 -8.57 2.46 -17.98
N SER A 71 -9.34 3.46 -17.53
CA SER A 71 -10.16 4.30 -18.41
C SER A 71 -9.39 5.43 -19.10
N ILE A 72 -8.14 5.67 -18.69
CA ILE A 72 -7.27 6.68 -19.31
C ILE A 72 -6.97 6.24 -20.76
N PRO A 73 -7.23 7.08 -21.77
CA PRO A 73 -6.91 6.77 -23.17
C PRO A 73 -5.44 6.39 -23.34
N TYR A 74 -5.17 5.38 -24.18
CA TYR A 74 -3.82 4.84 -24.38
C TYR A 74 -2.82 5.86 -24.94
N ASP A 75 -3.32 6.89 -25.63
CA ASP A 75 -2.56 8.02 -26.18
C ASP A 75 -2.39 9.19 -25.20
N SER A 76 -2.88 9.06 -23.97
CA SER A 76 -2.64 10.05 -22.91
C SER A 76 -1.17 10.08 -22.51
N ASP A 77 -0.72 11.24 -22.03
CA ASP A 77 0.66 11.40 -21.59
C ASP A 77 0.92 10.73 -20.21
N PHE A 78 2.21 10.54 -19.93
CA PHE A 78 2.69 9.97 -18.67
C PHE A 78 2.26 10.80 -17.44
N MET A 79 2.12 12.12 -17.62
CA MET A 79 1.71 13.03 -16.55
C MET A 79 0.27 12.76 -16.10
N THR A 80 -0.65 12.61 -17.05
CA THR A 80 -2.05 12.31 -16.78
C THR A 80 -2.20 11.03 -15.97
N LEU A 81 -1.43 9.99 -16.32
CA LEU A 81 -1.43 8.70 -15.62
C LEU A 81 -0.91 8.84 -14.19
N THR A 82 0.25 9.48 -14.01
CA THR A 82 0.91 9.60 -12.71
C THR A 82 0.16 10.52 -11.75
N GLU A 83 -0.41 11.62 -12.24
CA GLU A 83 -1.29 12.50 -11.46
C GLU A 83 -2.55 11.77 -11.02
N THR A 84 -3.22 11.05 -11.93
CA THR A 84 -4.40 10.25 -11.58
C THR A 84 -4.07 9.18 -10.53
N ALA A 85 -2.92 8.51 -10.65
CA ALA A 85 -2.48 7.52 -9.67
C ALA A 85 -2.25 8.15 -8.29
N ALA A 86 -1.59 9.31 -8.23
CA ALA A 86 -1.35 10.02 -6.97
C ALA A 86 -2.68 10.42 -6.28
N GLU A 87 -3.64 10.95 -7.05
CA GLU A 87 -4.97 11.31 -6.55
C GLU A 87 -5.72 10.10 -5.98
N GLU A 88 -5.73 8.97 -6.68
CA GLU A 88 -6.45 7.78 -6.22
C GLU A 88 -5.81 7.20 -4.95
N VAL A 89 -4.48 7.16 -4.87
CA VAL A 89 -3.78 6.74 -3.66
C VAL A 89 -4.06 7.70 -2.50
N GLN A 90 -4.15 9.01 -2.75
CA GLN A 90 -4.52 9.97 -1.71
C GLN A 90 -5.95 9.74 -1.19
N LYS A 91 -6.91 9.47 -2.09
CA LYS A 91 -8.29 9.14 -1.71
C LYS A 91 -8.38 7.88 -0.87
N ILE A 92 -7.56 6.87 -1.19
CA ILE A 92 -7.55 5.59 -0.48
C ILE A 92 -6.91 5.74 0.90
N THR A 93 -5.79 6.44 1.00
CA THR A 93 -4.95 6.49 2.21
C THR A 93 -5.31 7.64 3.15
N GLY A 94 -5.89 8.72 2.62
CA GLY A 94 -6.18 9.95 3.36
C GLY A 94 -4.93 10.76 3.74
N PHE A 95 -3.76 10.45 3.18
CA PHE A 95 -2.55 11.24 3.46
C PHE A 95 -2.67 12.68 2.93
N GLY A 96 -2.19 13.64 3.70
CA GLY A 96 -2.13 15.05 3.27
C GLY A 96 -1.19 15.30 2.09
N ARG A 97 -0.35 14.34 1.71
CA ARG A 97 0.50 14.38 0.51
C ARG A 97 0.73 12.99 -0.03
N VAL A 98 0.61 12.83 -1.35
CA VAL A 98 1.05 11.65 -2.10
C VAL A 98 1.84 12.12 -3.32
N MET A 99 2.95 11.45 -3.61
CA MET A 99 3.84 11.82 -4.70
C MET A 99 4.27 10.58 -5.50
N ILE A 100 4.47 10.76 -6.80
CA ILE A 100 5.13 9.78 -7.66
C ILE A 100 6.58 10.20 -7.81
N TYR A 101 7.48 9.35 -7.33
CA TYR A 101 8.91 9.55 -7.37
C TYR A 101 9.52 8.66 -8.45
N GLN A 102 10.17 9.27 -9.45
CA GLN A 102 10.80 8.55 -10.55
C GLN A 102 12.32 8.60 -10.41
N PHE A 103 12.96 7.45 -10.49
CA PHE A 103 14.42 7.34 -10.56
C PHE A 103 14.91 7.47 -12.00
N ASP A 104 16.05 8.15 -12.19
CA ASP A 104 16.81 8.15 -13.43
C ASP A 104 17.85 7.02 -13.48
N SER A 105 18.64 6.97 -14.55
CA SER A 105 19.66 5.93 -14.76
C SER A 105 20.81 5.97 -13.77
N ASP A 106 21.07 7.13 -13.15
CA ASP A 106 22.16 7.34 -12.21
C ASP A 106 21.67 7.15 -10.75
N GLY A 107 20.39 6.85 -10.56
CA GLY A 107 19.77 6.60 -9.26
C GLY A 107 19.30 7.86 -8.54
N HIS A 108 19.47 9.03 -9.15
CA HIS A 108 18.82 10.25 -8.68
C HIS A 108 17.32 10.15 -8.95
N GLY A 109 16.51 10.92 -8.24
CA GLY A 109 15.09 10.91 -8.55
C GLY A 109 14.39 12.25 -8.46
N GLU A 110 13.22 12.29 -9.08
CA GLU A 110 12.40 13.48 -9.27
C GLU A 110 10.96 13.19 -8.85
N VAL A 111 10.33 14.17 -8.21
CA VAL A 111 8.88 14.13 -7.95
C VAL A 111 8.14 14.55 -9.22
N VAL A 112 7.72 13.56 -10.02
CA VAL A 112 7.07 13.80 -11.32
C VAL A 112 5.58 14.13 -11.21
N ALA A 113 4.91 13.62 -10.17
CA ALA A 113 3.52 13.98 -9.86
C ALA A 113 3.34 14.13 -8.36
N GLU A 114 2.41 15.00 -7.96
CA GLU A 114 2.12 15.30 -6.57
C GLU A 114 0.66 15.70 -6.41
N VAL A 115 0.03 15.18 -5.37
CA VAL A 115 -1.21 15.71 -4.82
C VAL A 115 -0.98 15.99 -3.33
N LYS A 116 -1.42 17.15 -2.85
CA LYS A 116 -1.16 17.61 -1.49
C LYS A 116 -2.27 18.50 -0.98
N ASP A 117 -2.35 18.61 0.34
CA ASP A 117 -3.17 19.61 1.01
C ASP A 117 -2.68 21.03 0.68
N ALA A 118 -3.62 21.98 0.66
CA ALA A 118 -3.35 23.35 0.23
C ALA A 118 -2.26 24.05 1.07
N HIS A 119 -2.13 23.70 2.36
CA HIS A 119 -1.22 24.33 3.30
C HIS A 119 0.23 23.82 3.24
N LEU A 120 0.50 22.77 2.45
CA LEU A 120 1.82 22.16 2.34
C LEU A 120 2.64 22.78 1.19
N ASP A 121 3.95 22.94 1.35
CA ASP A 121 4.81 23.41 0.26
C ASP A 121 4.95 22.35 -0.84
N PRO A 122 4.92 22.73 -2.14
CA PRO A 122 4.99 21.77 -3.24
C PRO A 122 6.37 21.12 -3.36
N TYR A 123 6.41 19.81 -3.63
CA TYR A 123 7.62 19.08 -4.00
C TYR A 123 7.69 18.70 -5.48
N LYS A 124 6.61 18.88 -6.25
CA LYS A 124 6.62 18.58 -7.69
C LYS A 124 7.79 19.27 -8.41
N GLY A 125 8.58 18.49 -9.14
CA GLY A 125 9.78 18.92 -9.87
C GLY A 125 11.06 19.02 -9.02
N LEU A 126 11.01 18.77 -7.71
CA LEU A 126 12.22 18.66 -6.90
C LEU A 126 12.98 17.38 -7.24
N ARG A 127 14.30 17.51 -7.31
CA ARG A 127 15.24 16.41 -7.54
C ARG A 127 16.06 16.13 -6.31
N TYR A 128 16.24 14.85 -6.01
CA TYR A 128 17.00 14.38 -4.86
C TYR A 128 18.11 13.44 -5.34
N PRO A 129 19.29 13.52 -4.69
CA PRO A 129 20.46 12.75 -5.08
C PRO A 129 20.33 11.26 -4.78
#